data_AF-A0A9E4DLA0-F1
#
_entry.id   AF-A0A9E4DLA0-F1
#
_cell.length_a   1.000
_cell.length_b   1.000
_cell.length_c   1.000
_cell.angle_alpha   90.00
_cell.angle_beta   90.00
_cell.angle_gamma   90.00
#
_symmetry.space_group_name_H-M   'P 1'
#
loop_
_entity.id
_entity.type
_entity.pdbx_description
1 polymer ?
#
loop_
_entity_poly.entity_id
_entity_poly.type
_entity_poly.pdbx_seq_one_letter_code
_entity_poly.pdbx_strand_id
1 'polypeptide(L)' 'MSRSAFSARFTQLVGVSPGKYLTEWRMQLARTRLLDSTTSVAAIAEGLGYQSKAAFCRAFKRAFKSSPGSVRRSKLRPSA' A
#
# COMPACT_ATOMS: atom_id res chain seq x y z
N MET A 1 14.79 -9.38 -21.43
CA MET A 1 14.54 -10.51 -20.50
C MET A 1 13.06 -10.86 -20.52
N SER A 2 12.70 -12.14 -20.42
CA SER A 2 11.30 -12.54 -20.23
C SER A 2 10.79 -12.14 -18.83
N ARG A 3 9.47 -12.15 -18.62
CA ARG A 3 8.85 -11.87 -17.31
C ARG A 3 9.37 -12.80 -16.20
N SER A 4 9.53 -14.09 -16.52
CA SER A 4 10.08 -15.08 -15.60
C SER A 4 11.55 -14.82 -15.27
N ALA A 5 12.38 -14.52 -16.28
CA ALA A 5 13.79 -14.21 -16.08
C ALA A 5 13.98 -12.93 -15.23
N PHE A 6 13.17 -11.90 -15.46
CA PHE A 6 13.16 -10.70 -14.63
C PHE A 6 12.76 -11.01 -13.19
N SER A 7 11.66 -11.75 -12.99
CA SER A 7 11.16 -12.10 -11.66
C SER A 7 12.18 -12.90 -10.85
N ALA A 8 12.86 -13.88 -11.48
CA ALA A 8 13.90 -14.67 -10.85
C ALA A 8 15.09 -13.79 -10.43
N ARG A 9 15.64 -13.00 -11.37
CA ARG A 9 16.79 -12.12 -11.09
C ARG A 9 16.46 -11.05 -10.03
N PHE A 10 15.28 -10.45 -10.10
CA PHE A 10 14.83 -9.47 -9.10
C PHE A 10 14.74 -10.12 -7.71
N THR A 11 14.14 -11.30 -7.61
CA THR A 11 14.00 -12.02 -6.34
C THR A 11 15.37 -12.40 -5.77
N GLN A 12 16.32 -12.80 -6.62
CA GLN A 12 17.69 -13.09 -6.20
C GLN A 12 18.39 -11.85 -5.60
N LEU A 13 18.16 -10.66 -6.16
CA LEU A 13 18.83 -9.43 -5.72
C LEU A 13 18.13 -8.76 -4.54
N VAL A 14 16.80 -8.80 -4.48
CA VAL A 14 15.98 -8.05 -3.50
C VAL A 14 15.46 -8.95 -2.38
N GLY A 15 15.48 -10.28 -2.56
CA GLY A 15 15.00 -11.26 -1.58
C GLY A 15 13.48 -11.50 -1.57
N VAL A 16 12.72 -10.73 -2.36
CA VAL A 16 11.26 -10.88 -2.51
C VAL A 16 10.83 -10.76 -3.97
N SER A 17 9.69 -11.35 -4.31
CA SER A 17 9.16 -11.25 -5.67
C SER A 17 8.80 -9.80 -6.04
N PRO A 18 8.89 -9.42 -7.34
CA PRO A 18 8.53 -8.07 -7.78
C PRO A 18 7.11 -7.65 -7.37
N GLY A 19 6.14 -8.58 -7.43
CA GLY A 19 4.76 -8.30 -7.06
C GLY A 19 4.58 -8.04 -5.56
N LYS A 20 5.32 -8.76 -4.70
CA LYS A 20 5.32 -8.53 -3.25
C LYS A 20 5.95 -7.17 -2.95
N TYR A 21 7.11 -6.89 -3.52
CA TYR A 21 7.81 -5.62 -3.36
C TYR A 21 6.92 -4.43 -3.77
N LEU A 22 6.31 -4.51 -4.95
CA LEU A 22 5.41 -3.45 -5.43
C LEU A 22 4.21 -3.24 -4.51
N THR A 23 3.66 -4.33 -3.95
CA THR A 23 2.55 -4.25 -2.99
C THR A 23 2.98 -3.51 -1.72
N GLU A 24 4.12 -3.88 -1.15
CA GLU A 24 4.66 -3.23 0.06
C GLU A 24 4.94 -1.75 -0.18
N TRP A 25 5.58 -1.41 -1.30
CA TRP A 25 5.84 -0.03 -1.69
C TRP A 25 4.54 0.79 -1.85
N ARG A 26 3.53 0.24 -2.54
CA ARG A 26 2.22 0.89 -2.67
C ARG A 26 1.56 1.13 -1.31
N MET A 27 1.68 0.19 -0.37
CA MET A 27 1.12 0.35 0.98
C MET A 27 1.86 1.43 1.77
N GLN A 28 3.18 1.54 1.67
CA GLN A 28 3.94 2.64 2.29
C GLN A 28 3.51 4.01 1.75
N LEU A 29 3.36 4.14 0.42
CA LEU A 29 2.86 5.37 -0.19
C LEU A 29 1.42 5.68 0.24
N ALA A 30 0.58 4.65 0.35
CA ALA A 30 -0.78 4.80 0.86
C ALA A 30 -0.81 5.35 2.28
N ARG A 31 0.02 4.82 3.18
CA ARG A 31 0.11 5.28 4.57
C ARG A 31 0.53 6.76 4.62
N THR A 32 1.52 7.13 3.83
CA THR A 32 1.99 8.53 3.69
C THR A 32 0.84 9.43 3.23
N ARG A 33 0.15 9.09 2.14
CA ARG A 33 -1.00 9.88 1.65
C ARG A 33 -2.16 9.97 2.65
N LEU A 34 -2.45 8.88 3.39
CA LEU A 34 -3.47 8.89 4.43
C LEU A 34 -3.13 9.81 5.61
N LEU A 35 -1.83 9.99 5.87
CA LEU A 35 -1.32 10.85 6.92
C LEU A 35 -1.04 12.27 6.42
N ASP A 36 -0.85 12.53 5.15
CA ASP A 36 -0.43 13.86 4.68
C ASP A 36 -1.55 14.64 4.00
N SER A 37 -2.65 13.98 3.60
CA SER A 37 -3.76 14.63 2.90
C SER A 37 -5.14 14.26 3.44
N THR A 38 -6.14 15.02 3.01
CA THR A 38 -7.57 14.74 3.25
C THR A 38 -8.19 13.87 2.15
N THR A 39 -7.41 13.45 1.14
CA THR A 39 -7.87 12.67 -0.01
C THR A 39 -8.59 11.40 0.42
N SER A 40 -9.77 11.13 -0.17
CA SER A 40 -10.60 9.99 0.22
C SER A 40 -9.86 8.66 0.09
N VAL A 41 -10.21 7.66 0.91
CA VAL A 41 -9.61 6.31 0.83
C VAL A 41 -9.78 5.72 -0.58
N ALA A 42 -10.91 6.00 -1.23
CA ALA A 42 -11.19 5.51 -2.58
C ALA A 42 -10.25 6.13 -3.62
N ALA A 43 -10.07 7.45 -3.59
CA ALA A 43 -9.17 8.15 -4.50
C ALA A 43 -7.69 7.74 -4.28
N ILE A 44 -7.27 7.51 -3.02
CA ILE A 44 -5.93 6.98 -2.74
C ILE A 44 -5.76 5.57 -3.33
N ALA A 45 -6.77 4.70 -3.20
CA ALA A 45 -6.74 3.35 -3.75
C ALA A 45 -6.61 3.36 -5.28
N GLU A 46 -7.45 4.14 -5.95
CA GLU A 46 -7.44 4.32 -7.40
C GLU A 46 -6.09 4.86 -7.89
N GLY A 47 -5.59 5.93 -7.27
CA GLY A 47 -4.28 6.52 -7.58
C GLY A 47 -3.06 5.64 -7.23
N LEU A 48 -3.27 4.45 -6.69
CA LEU A 48 -2.25 3.40 -6.47
C LEU A 48 -2.50 2.14 -7.32
N GLY A 49 -3.45 2.21 -8.26
CA GLY A 49 -3.77 1.14 -9.19
C GLY A 49 -4.64 0.03 -8.60
N TYR A 50 -5.40 0.29 -7.53
CA TYR A 50 -6.41 -0.64 -7.03
C TYR A 50 -7.77 -0.31 -7.63
N GLN A 51 -8.34 -1.26 -8.37
CA GLN A 51 -9.68 -1.13 -8.97
C GLN A 51 -10.81 -1.21 -7.93
N SER A 52 -10.50 -1.63 -6.70
CA SER A 52 -11.50 -1.77 -5.64
C SER A 52 -10.96 -1.26 -4.31
N LYS A 53 -11.72 -0.35 -3.68
CA LYS A 53 -11.49 0.09 -2.30
C LYS A 53 -11.41 -1.08 -1.34
N ALA A 54 -12.21 -2.12 -1.53
CA ALA A 54 -12.19 -3.30 -0.66
C ALA A 54 -10.88 -4.10 -0.81
N ALA A 55 -10.39 -4.28 -2.04
CA ALA A 55 -9.11 -4.94 -2.30
C ALA A 55 -7.94 -4.17 -1.67
N PHE A 56 -7.95 -2.84 -1.83
CA PHE A 56 -6.99 -1.96 -1.18
C PHE A 56 -7.04 -2.07 0.35
N CYS A 57 -8.22 -1.97 0.96
CA CYS A 57 -8.37 -2.09 2.42
C CYS A 57 -7.86 -3.42 2.96
N ARG A 58 -8.08 -4.54 2.25
CA ARG A 58 -7.54 -5.86 2.62
C ARG A 58 -6.02 -5.90 2.54
N ALA A 59 -5.43 -5.39 1.46
CA ALA A 59 -3.98 -5.32 1.30
C ALA A 59 -3.34 -4.44 2.38
N PHE A 60 -3.94 -3.27 2.65
CA PHE A 60 -3.46 -2.33 3.66
C PHE A 60 -3.53 -2.93 5.07
N LYS A 61 -4.65 -3.57 5.43
CA LYS A 61 -4.79 -4.25 6.72
C LYS A 61 -3.78 -5.39 6.89
N ARG A 62 -3.46 -6.10 5.80
CA ARG A 62 -2.41 -7.14 5.83
C ARG A 62 -1.03 -6.55 6.10
N ALA A 63 -0.71 -5.41 5.48
CA ALA A 63 0.59 -4.74 5.61
C ALA A 63 0.80 -4.05 6.97
N PHE A 64 -0.19 -3.31 7.48
CA PHE A 64 -0.04 -2.46 8.67
C PHE A 64 -0.85 -2.90 9.89
N LYS A 65 -1.54 -4.05 9.81
CA LYS A 65 -2.43 -4.59 10.86
C LYS A 65 -3.57 -3.66 11.29
N SER A 66 -3.76 -2.54 10.61
CA SER A 66 -4.76 -1.50 10.87
C SER A 66 -5.47 -1.11 9.57
N SER A 67 -6.70 -0.58 9.65
CA SER A 67 -7.43 -0.15 8.45
C SER A 67 -7.02 1.26 8.01
N PRO A 68 -7.14 1.60 6.71
CA PRO A 68 -6.87 2.96 6.23
C PRO A 68 -7.63 4.05 6.98
N GLY A 69 -8.89 3.78 7.35
CA GLY A 69 -9.73 4.70 8.11
C GLY A 69 -9.26 4.87 9.56
N SER A 70 -8.74 3.81 10.18
CA SER A 70 -8.18 3.89 11.53
C SER A 70 -6.93 4.76 11.57
N VAL A 71 -6.01 4.57 10.62
CA VAL A 71 -4.78 5.36 10.49
C VAL A 71 -5.07 6.84 10.26
N ARG A 72 -6.11 7.15 9.48
CA ARG A 72 -6.54 8.54 9.29
C ARG A 72 -7.15 9.15 10.55
N ARG A 73 -8.00 8.40 11.26
CA ARG A 73 -8.57 8.88 12.53
C ARG A 73 -7.53 9.10 13.62
N SER A 74 -6.45 8.31 13.65
CA SER A 74 -5.37 8.53 14.62
C SER A 74 -4.61 9.84 14.37
N LYS A 75 -4.51 10.32 13.12
CA LYS A 75 -3.97 11.67 12.85
C LYS A 75 -4.90 12.78 13.35
N LEU A 76 -6.22 12.58 13.22
CA LEU A 76 -7.23 13.58 13.57
C LEU A 76 -7.47 13.68 15.08
N ARG A 77 -6.97 12.73 15.87
CA ARG A 77 -6.90 12.87 17.32
C ARG A 77 -5.58 13.55 17.66
N PRO A 78 -5.58 14.84 18.07
CA PRO A 78 -4.38 15.43 18.64
C PRO A 78 -3.98 14.57 19.85
N SER A 79 -2.69 14.27 20.01
CA SER A 79 -2.21 13.85 21.32
C SER A 79 -2.56 14.98 22.28
N ALA A 80 -3.42 14.69 23.26
CA ALA A 80 -3.54 15.51 24.45
C ALA A 80 -2.19 15.53 25.19
#